data_AF-A0A6G7XE97-F1
#
_entry.id   AF-A0A6G7XE97-F1
#
_cell.length_a   1.000
_cell.length_b   1.000
_cell.length_c   1.000
_cell.angle_alpha   90.00
_cell.angle_beta   90.00
_cell.angle_gamma   90.00
#
_symmetry.space_group_name_H-M   'P 1'
#
loop_
_entity.id
_entity.type
_entity.pdbx_description
1 polymer ?
#
loop_
_entity_poly.entity_id
_entity_poly.type
_entity_poly.pdbx_seq_one_letter_code
_entity_poly.pdbx_strand_id
1 'polypeptide(L)'
;MLDQQSSNRPASTLTVNDTDAPLRFANEAELLRWNGSIEALHSGGEVWQSREYASTKRFQRYVDRYVVGDSFPATLVLERNVPFLGRWWYVPGGPDATDTDSMLEAAGRLAKFARTQGVFLLNIEPRLSERQGLNSSVIAARVCARRAHLAE
;
A
#
# COMPACT_ATOMS: atom_id res chain seq x y z
N MET A 1 -60.08 -1.53 -5.84
CA MET A 1 -59.82 -2.45 -4.73
C MET A 1 -58.54 -3.20 -5.11
N LEU A 2 -57.39 -2.57 -4.88
CA LEU A 2 -56.35 -2.93 -3.87
C LEU A 2 -55.67 -4.26 -4.28
N ASP A 3 -54.36 -4.38 -4.54
CA ASP A 3 -53.18 -3.60 -4.16
C ASP A 3 -52.05 -3.78 -5.19
N GLN A 4 -51.39 -2.68 -5.58
CA GLN A 4 -50.04 -2.72 -6.15
C GLN A 4 -49.04 -2.51 -5.01
N GLN A 5 -48.39 -3.57 -4.55
CA GLN A 5 -47.29 -3.46 -3.59
C GLN A 5 -45.99 -3.10 -4.31
N SER A 6 -45.70 -1.80 -4.24
CA SER A 6 -44.41 -1.15 -4.42
C SER A 6 -43.29 -1.86 -3.66
N SER A 7 -42.45 -2.63 -4.37
CA SER A 7 -41.16 -3.10 -3.85
C SER A 7 -40.14 -1.97 -3.98
N ASN A 8 -40.19 -1.04 -3.04
CA ASN A 8 -39.22 0.05 -2.90
C ASN A 8 -37.92 -0.53 -2.31
N ARG A 9 -37.02 -1.02 -3.18
CA ARG A 9 -35.64 -1.37 -2.79
C ARG A 9 -34.88 -0.05 -2.70
N PRO A 10 -34.35 0.37 -1.53
CA PRO A 10 -33.51 1.55 -1.53
C PRO A 10 -32.26 1.23 -2.38
N ALA A 11 -32.05 2.02 -3.42
CA ALA A 11 -30.76 2.07 -4.09
C ALA A 11 -29.72 2.42 -3.02
N SER A 12 -28.86 1.46 -2.68
CA SER A 12 -27.70 1.69 -1.84
C SER A 12 -26.92 2.85 -2.43
N THR A 13 -27.07 4.01 -1.79
CA THR A 13 -26.26 5.19 -2.07
C THR A 13 -24.86 4.83 -1.61
N LEU A 14 -24.03 4.34 -2.53
CA LEU A 14 -22.60 4.24 -2.35
C LEU A 14 -22.08 5.66 -2.17
N THR A 15 -21.97 6.09 -0.91
CA THR A 15 -21.34 7.34 -0.54
C THR A 15 -19.87 7.29 -0.92
N VAL A 16 -19.42 8.37 -1.55
CA VAL A 16 -18.15 8.61 -2.25
C VAL A 16 -16.89 8.60 -1.35
N ASN A 17 -16.83 7.86 -0.22
CA ASN A 17 -15.72 8.00 0.75
C ASN A 17 -14.99 6.70 1.18
N ASP A 18 -15.24 5.55 0.57
CA ASP A 18 -14.64 4.27 1.03
C ASP A 18 -13.16 4.06 0.63
N THR A 19 -12.58 4.98 -0.16
CA THR A 19 -11.22 4.82 -0.71
C THR A 19 -10.10 5.49 0.10
N ASP A 20 -10.43 6.29 1.12
CA ASP A 20 -9.45 7.09 1.88
C ASP A 20 -9.27 6.62 3.33
N ALA A 21 -9.71 5.40 3.65
CA ALA A 21 -9.43 4.78 4.95
C ALA A 21 -7.92 4.79 5.24
N PRO A 22 -7.50 5.26 6.44
CA PRO A 22 -6.11 5.51 6.73
C PRO A 22 -5.32 4.21 6.81
N LEU A 23 -4.15 4.19 6.15
CA LEU A 23 -3.20 3.11 6.33
C LEU A 23 -2.59 3.15 7.73
N ARG A 24 -2.28 1.97 8.26
CA ARG A 24 -1.64 1.80 9.55
C ARG A 24 -0.67 0.62 9.50
N PHE A 25 0.14 0.51 10.54
CA PHE A 25 0.91 -0.72 10.75
C PHE A 25 -0.03 -1.86 11.20
N ALA A 26 0.30 -3.06 10.76
CA ALA A 26 -0.37 -4.28 11.19
C ALA A 26 -0.19 -4.50 12.70
N ASN A 27 -1.24 -4.96 13.36
CA ASN A 27 -1.18 -5.38 14.75
C ASN A 27 -0.63 -6.81 14.86
N GLU A 28 -0.40 -7.27 16.09
CA GLU A 28 0.18 -8.60 16.34
C GLU A 28 -0.66 -9.75 15.75
N ALA A 29 -1.99 -9.68 15.84
CA ALA A 29 -2.86 -10.72 15.30
C ALA A 29 -2.81 -10.79 13.77
N GLU A 30 -2.69 -9.65 13.09
CA GLU A 30 -2.50 -9.56 11.65
C GLU A 30 -1.11 -10.08 11.23
N LEU A 31 -0.06 -9.71 11.98
CA LEU A 31 1.29 -10.22 11.75
C LEU A 31 1.39 -11.74 11.89
N LEU A 32 0.68 -12.33 12.86
CA LEU A 32 0.63 -13.79 13.03
C LEU A 32 0.03 -14.50 11.81
N ARG A 33 -0.90 -13.86 11.10
CA ARG A 33 -1.57 -14.40 9.90
C ARG A 33 -1.08 -13.77 8.60
N TRP A 34 0.08 -13.12 8.62
CA TRP A 34 0.56 -12.29 7.51
C TRP A 34 0.64 -13.06 6.20
N ASN A 35 1.31 -14.22 6.18
CA ASN A 35 1.50 -14.98 4.94
C ASN A 35 0.17 -15.44 4.34
N GLY A 36 -0.81 -15.84 5.17
CA GLY A 36 -2.16 -16.14 4.68
C GLY A 36 -2.88 -14.91 4.10
N SER A 37 -2.58 -13.70 4.61
CA SER A 37 -3.09 -12.45 4.05
C SER A 37 -2.45 -12.13 2.71
N ILE A 38 -1.16 -12.48 2.52
CA ILE A 38 -0.45 -12.36 1.25
C ILE A 38 -0.97 -13.37 0.22
N GLU A 39 -1.15 -14.63 0.60
CA GLU A 39 -1.68 -15.69 -0.28
C GLU A 39 -3.10 -15.41 -0.76
N ALA A 40 -3.90 -14.70 0.04
CA ALA A 40 -5.27 -14.30 -0.29
C ALA A 40 -5.37 -13.09 -1.24
N LEU A 41 -4.24 -12.49 -1.62
CA LEU A 41 -4.18 -11.37 -2.57
C LEU A 41 -4.56 -11.82 -3.99
N HIS A 42 -4.94 -10.89 -4.87
CA HIS A 42 -5.49 -11.22 -6.19
C HIS A 42 -4.47 -12.00 -7.04
N SER A 43 -3.19 -11.61 -6.94
CA SER A 43 -2.08 -12.26 -7.65
C SER A 43 -1.73 -13.65 -7.11
N GLY A 44 -2.35 -14.09 -6.01
CA GLY A 44 -1.87 -15.21 -5.20
C GLY A 44 -0.74 -14.82 -4.25
N GLY A 45 -0.40 -13.52 -4.20
CA GLY A 45 0.64 -12.99 -3.35
C GLY A 45 2.04 -13.19 -3.89
N GLU A 46 3.00 -12.66 -3.15
CA GLU A 46 4.39 -12.63 -3.57
C GLU A 46 5.34 -13.04 -2.46
N VAL A 47 6.28 -13.93 -2.78
CA VAL A 47 7.26 -14.42 -1.78
C VAL A 47 8.09 -13.28 -1.18
N TRP A 48 8.26 -12.19 -1.92
CA TRP A 48 9.00 -11.00 -1.48
C TRP A 48 8.23 -10.18 -0.45
N GLN A 49 6.92 -10.41 -0.32
CA GLN A 49 6.05 -9.79 0.67
C GLN A 49 5.86 -10.70 1.91
N SER A 50 6.51 -11.86 1.98
CA SER A 50 6.39 -12.79 3.11
C SER A 50 7.19 -12.37 4.34
N ARG A 51 6.83 -12.93 5.50
CA ARG A 51 7.59 -12.74 6.76
C ARG A 51 8.98 -13.34 6.68
N GLU A 52 9.14 -14.45 5.98
CA GLU A 52 10.41 -15.15 5.82
C GLU A 52 11.37 -14.26 5.04
N TYR A 53 10.93 -13.68 3.92
CA TYR A 53 11.74 -12.74 3.16
C TYR A 53 12.13 -11.53 4.00
N ALA A 54 11.16 -10.93 4.70
CA ALA A 54 11.40 -9.81 5.62
C ALA A 54 12.46 -10.14 6.68
N SER A 55 12.40 -11.34 7.26
CA SER A 55 13.36 -11.79 8.28
C SER A 55 14.80 -11.81 7.76
N THR A 56 15.02 -12.22 6.50
CA THR A 56 16.36 -12.23 5.89
C THR A 56 16.94 -10.82 5.71
N LYS A 57 16.08 -9.81 5.54
CA LYS A 57 16.49 -8.42 5.32
C LYS A 57 16.95 -7.73 6.60
N ARG A 58 16.59 -8.26 7.77
CA ARG A 58 17.10 -7.77 9.06
C ARG A 58 18.62 -7.90 9.16
N PHE A 59 19.21 -8.96 8.57
CA PHE A 59 20.67 -9.10 8.48
C PHE A 59 21.34 -8.01 7.62
N GLN A 60 20.56 -7.36 6.74
CA GLN A 60 20.99 -6.23 5.91
C GLN A 60 20.58 -4.87 6.50
N ARG A 61 20.27 -4.83 7.80
CA ARG A 61 19.90 -3.63 8.56
C ARG A 61 18.61 -2.96 8.08
N TYR A 62 17.71 -3.73 7.46
CA TYR A 62 16.34 -3.27 7.24
C TYR A 62 15.48 -3.50 8.49
N VAL A 63 14.51 -2.61 8.68
CA VAL A 63 13.40 -2.82 9.61
C VAL A 63 12.18 -3.18 8.77
N ASP A 64 11.59 -4.34 9.04
CA ASP A 64 10.36 -4.78 8.38
C ASP A 64 9.14 -4.08 8.99
N ARG A 65 8.35 -3.45 8.12
CA ARG A 65 7.12 -2.73 8.45
C ARG A 65 5.99 -3.36 7.66
N TYR A 66 4.92 -3.71 8.33
CA TYR A 66 3.78 -4.39 7.72
C TYR A 66 2.62 -3.40 7.68
N VAL A 67 2.15 -3.04 6.50
CA VAL A 67 1.15 -2.00 6.29
C VAL A 67 -0.16 -2.61 5.84
N VAL A 68 -1.25 -2.18 6.46
CA VAL A 68 -2.62 -2.60 6.18
C VAL A 68 -3.55 -1.39 6.20
N GLY A 69 -4.73 -1.54 5.60
CA GLY A 69 -5.81 -0.57 5.63
C GLY A 69 -7.04 -1.12 4.93
N ASP A 70 -8.19 -0.47 5.13
CA ASP A 70 -9.41 -0.90 4.45
C ASP A 70 -9.25 -0.72 2.94
N SER A 71 -9.67 -1.73 2.18
CA SER A 71 -9.50 -1.79 0.72
C SER A 71 -8.05 -1.51 0.28
N PHE A 72 -7.05 -1.87 1.09
CA PHE A 72 -5.63 -1.78 0.75
C PHE A 72 -4.97 -3.15 0.88
N PRO A 73 -4.21 -3.61 -0.13
CA PRO A 73 -3.55 -4.91 -0.07
C PRO A 73 -2.52 -4.95 1.07
N ALA A 74 -2.48 -6.05 1.81
CA ALA A 74 -1.45 -6.27 2.82
C ALA A 74 -0.06 -6.11 2.17
N THR A 75 0.72 -5.14 2.65
CA THR A 75 1.97 -4.73 2.00
C THR A 75 3.11 -4.73 3.00
N LEU A 76 4.17 -5.50 2.70
CA LEU A 76 5.42 -5.42 3.45
C LEU A 76 6.24 -4.25 2.90
N VAL A 77 6.83 -3.49 3.82
CA VAL A 77 7.72 -2.37 3.54
C VAL A 77 9.02 -2.58 4.29
N LEU A 78 10.13 -2.46 3.58
CA LEU A 78 11.47 -2.54 4.13
C LEU A 78 12.01 -1.12 4.38
N GLU A 79 12.20 -0.78 5.64
CA GLU A 79 12.63 0.55 6.07
C GLU A 79 14.14 0.58 6.36
N ARG A 80 14.81 1.64 5.91
CA ARG A 80 16.16 2.02 6.35
C ARG A 80 16.18 3.46 6.81
N ASN A 81 16.99 3.73 7.83
CA ASN A 81 17.33 5.09 8.22
C ASN A 81 18.52 5.57 7.41
N VAL A 82 18.36 6.70 6.72
CA VAL A 82 19.43 7.36 5.97
C VAL A 82 19.82 8.64 6.73
N PRO A 83 21.10 8.77 7.14
CA PRO A 83 21.55 9.95 7.87
C PRO A 83 21.14 11.25 7.17
N PHE A 84 20.62 12.20 7.94
CA PHE A 84 20.15 13.53 7.52
C PHE A 84 18.93 13.57 6.60
N LEU A 85 18.65 12.53 5.81
CA LEU A 85 17.55 12.48 4.85
C LEU A 85 16.26 11.92 5.45
N GLY A 86 16.34 11.08 6.48
CA GLY A 86 15.17 10.47 7.14
C GLY A 86 15.01 9.00 6.77
N ARG A 87 13.77 8.53 6.65
CA ARG A 87 13.48 7.11 6.35
C ARG A 87 13.41 6.87 4.85
N TRP A 88 13.97 5.76 4.40
CA TRP A 88 13.79 5.21 3.05
C TRP A 88 12.97 3.93 3.16
N TRP A 89 11.88 3.86 2.39
CA TRP A 89 11.04 2.68 2.27
C TRP A 89 11.23 2.01 0.92
N TYR A 90 11.37 0.70 0.94
CA TYR A 90 11.46 -0.16 -0.23
C TYR A 90 10.36 -1.23 -0.19
N VAL A 91 9.62 -1.39 -1.28
CA VAL A 91 8.43 -2.26 -1.36
C VAL A 91 8.63 -3.28 -2.49
N PRO A 92 9.23 -4.44 -2.17
CA PRO A 92 9.56 -5.45 -3.18
C PRO A 92 8.31 -6.23 -3.61
N GLY A 93 8.08 -6.33 -4.91
CA GLY A 93 6.85 -6.94 -5.46
C GLY A 93 5.63 -6.01 -5.39
N GLY A 94 5.77 -4.86 -4.74
CA GLY A 94 4.76 -3.80 -4.64
C GLY A 94 3.54 -4.19 -3.80
N PRO A 95 2.69 -3.21 -3.44
CA PRO A 95 1.30 -3.51 -3.11
C PRO A 95 0.68 -4.29 -4.28
N ASP A 96 -0.13 -5.29 -3.96
CA ASP A 96 -0.82 -6.09 -4.96
C ASP A 96 -1.82 -5.24 -5.75
N ALA A 97 -1.75 -5.32 -7.08
CA ALA A 97 -2.51 -4.47 -8.00
C ALA A 97 -2.84 -5.23 -9.29
N THR A 98 -4.06 -5.06 -9.81
CA THR A 98 -4.55 -5.77 -11.01
C THR A 98 -4.17 -5.07 -12.30
N ASP A 99 -3.82 -3.79 -12.25
CA ASP A 99 -3.52 -2.96 -13.40
C ASP A 99 -2.70 -1.73 -12.98
N THR A 100 -2.36 -0.90 -13.96
CA THR A 100 -1.55 0.30 -13.72
C THR A 100 -2.29 1.34 -12.87
N ASP A 101 -3.61 1.50 -13.04
CA ASP A 101 -4.37 2.54 -12.34
C ASP A 101 -4.55 2.20 -10.86
N SER A 102 -4.96 0.96 -10.55
CA SER A 102 -5.01 0.43 -9.18
C SER A 102 -3.65 0.47 -8.50
N MET A 103 -2.56 0.23 -9.26
CA MET A 103 -1.21 0.38 -8.73
C MET A 103 -0.88 1.84 -8.39
N LEU A 104 -1.18 2.79 -9.28
CA LEU A 104 -0.92 4.21 -9.02
C LEU A 104 -1.74 4.73 -7.83
N GLU A 105 -2.98 4.25 -7.67
CA GLU A 105 -3.81 4.57 -6.51
C GLU A 105 -3.20 4.05 -5.20
N ALA A 106 -2.83 2.76 -5.15
CA ALA A 106 -2.21 2.17 -3.98
C ALA A 106 -0.84 2.82 -3.66
N ALA A 107 -0.04 3.14 -4.68
CA ALA A 107 1.19 3.90 -4.51
C ALA A 107 0.94 5.30 -3.93
N GLY A 108 -0.12 5.98 -4.39
CA GLY A 108 -0.54 7.29 -3.86
C GLY A 108 -0.93 7.23 -2.38
N ARG A 109 -1.73 6.23 -1.99
CA ARG A 109 -2.13 5.99 -0.59
C ARG A 109 -0.93 5.66 0.28
N LEU A 110 -0.05 4.76 -0.19
CA LEU A 110 1.17 4.41 0.53
C LEU A 110 2.13 5.60 0.67
N ALA A 111 2.26 6.44 -0.36
CA ALA A 111 3.06 7.66 -0.30
C ALA A 111 2.50 8.68 0.70
N LYS A 112 1.17 8.85 0.78
CA LYS A 112 0.53 9.68 1.82
C LYS A 112 0.92 9.18 3.21
N PHE A 113 0.80 7.88 3.46
CA PHE A 113 1.17 7.26 4.75
C PHE A 113 2.67 7.38 5.05
N ALA A 114 3.53 7.07 4.08
CA ALA A 114 4.99 7.16 4.21
C ALA A 114 5.44 8.57 4.64
N ARG A 115 4.79 9.63 4.13
CA ARG A 115 5.08 11.01 4.55
C ARG A 115 4.77 11.27 6.02
N THR A 116 3.68 10.73 6.57
CA THR A 116 3.39 10.84 8.02
C THR A 116 4.43 10.10 8.85
N GLN A 117 5.10 9.13 8.23
CA GLN A 117 6.25 8.42 8.76
C GLN A 117 7.58 9.13 8.45
N GLY A 118 7.66 10.37 7.99
CA GLY A 118 8.96 11.03 7.75
C GLY A 118 9.86 10.27 6.75
N VAL A 119 9.25 9.55 5.81
CA VAL A 119 9.92 8.87 4.71
C VAL A 119 10.21 9.88 3.62
N PHE A 120 11.49 10.00 3.23
CA PHE A 120 11.90 10.91 2.16
C PHE A 120 11.88 10.25 0.78
N LEU A 121 12.03 8.92 0.74
CA LEU A 121 12.02 8.13 -0.49
C LEU A 121 11.17 6.87 -0.29
N LEU A 122 10.24 6.64 -1.22
CA LEU A 122 9.47 5.42 -1.35
C LEU A 122 9.80 4.78 -2.70
N ASN A 123 10.49 3.65 -2.69
CA ASN A 123 10.77 2.85 -3.88
C ASN A 123 9.82 1.65 -3.93
N ILE A 124 9.04 1.53 -5.01
CA ILE A 124 8.08 0.45 -5.22
C ILE A 124 8.48 -0.30 -6.49
N GLU A 125 8.64 -1.62 -6.39
CA GLU A 125 8.94 -2.49 -7.52
C GLU A 125 7.78 -3.48 -7.71
N PRO A 126 6.67 -3.05 -8.35
CA PRO A 126 5.48 -3.87 -8.47
C PRO A 126 5.64 -4.95 -9.54
N ARG A 127 4.90 -6.05 -9.38
CA ARG A 127 4.72 -7.04 -10.45
C ARG A 127 3.37 -6.83 -11.13
N LEU A 128 3.42 -6.24 -12.31
CA LEU A 128 2.29 -6.13 -13.22
C LEU A 128 2.53 -7.09 -14.39
N SER A 129 1.52 -7.90 -14.73
CA SER A 129 1.62 -8.78 -15.90
C SER A 129 1.68 -7.95 -17.19
N GLU A 130 2.38 -8.41 -18.23
CA GLU A 130 2.51 -7.67 -19.51
C GLU A 130 1.15 -7.33 -20.14
N ARG A 131 0.15 -8.19 -19.93
CA ARG A 131 -1.24 -7.97 -20.39
C ARG A 131 -1.92 -6.79 -19.66
N GLN A 132 -1.48 -6.46 -18.45
CA GLN A 132 -2.05 -5.44 -17.56
C GLN A 132 -1.15 -4.20 -17.41
N GLY A 133 0.10 -4.26 -17.89
CA GLY A 133 1.13 -3.23 -17.74
C GLY A 133 1.35 -2.33 -18.95
N LEU A 134 0.62 -2.52 -20.06
CA LEU A 134 0.78 -1.69 -21.27
C LEU A 134 -0.16 -0.48 -21.26
N ASN A 135 0.18 0.52 -20.44
CA ASN A 135 -0.09 1.94 -20.70
C ASN A 135 1.18 2.72 -20.33
N SER A 136 1.88 3.22 -21.35
CA SER A 136 3.29 3.67 -21.35
C SER A 136 3.64 4.90 -20.50
N SER A 137 2.88 5.24 -19.48
CA SER A 137 3.10 6.41 -18.62
C SER A 137 3.72 5.99 -17.28
N VAL A 138 5.03 5.81 -17.26
CA VAL A 138 5.81 5.68 -16.02
C VAL A 138 5.75 7.02 -15.27
N ILE A 139 4.89 7.12 -14.26
CA ILE A 139 4.85 8.27 -13.35
C ILE A 139 5.94 8.08 -12.30
N ALA A 140 7.07 8.76 -12.48
CA ALA A 140 8.05 8.95 -11.41
C ALA A 140 7.46 9.92 -10.37
N ALA A 141 6.82 9.38 -9.32
CA ALA A 141 6.34 10.18 -8.21
C ALA A 141 7.54 10.73 -7.39
N ARG A 142 8.01 11.93 -7.75
CA ARG A 142 9.02 12.66 -6.97
C ARG A 142 8.41 13.19 -5.68
N VAL A 143 8.61 12.50 -4.56
CA VAL A 143 8.42 13.11 -3.23
C VAL A 143 9.67 13.91 -2.90
N CYS A 144 9.69 15.20 -3.29
CA CYS A 144 10.71 16.14 -2.84
C CYS A 144 10.12 16.92 -1.65
N ALA A 145 10.33 16.42 -0.43
CA ALA A 145 9.98 17.16 0.78
C ALA A 145 10.97 18.32 0.97
N ARG A 146 10.53 19.54 0.68
CA ARG A 146 11.27 20.77 1.00
C ARG A 146 11.18 20.97 2.52
N ARG A 147 12.31 20.96 3.23
CA ARG A 147 12.37 21.40 4.64
C ARG A 147 11.97 22.88 4.70
N ALA A 148 10.88 23.19 5.40
CA ALA A 148 10.66 24.54 5.90
C ALA A 148 11.76 24.80 6.94
N HIS A 149 12.53 25.87 6.70
CA HIS A 149 13.60 26.31 7.58
C HIS A 149 12.99 26.88 8.86
N LEU A 150 13.56 26.48 10.01
CA LEU A 150 13.40 27.18 11.28
C LEU A 150 14.00 28.58 11.12
N ALA A 151 13.27 29.60 11.58
CA ALA A 151 13.83 30.87 11.98
C ALA A 151 13.09 31.30 13.25
N GLU A 152 13.83 31.13 14.35
CA GLU A 152 13.81 31.79 15.67
C GLU A 152 12.47 32.08 16.37
#